data_AF-A0A968AZ31-F1
#
_entry.id   AF-A0A968AZ31-F1
#
_cell.length_a   1.000
_cell.length_b   1.000
_cell.length_c   1.000
_cell.angle_alpha   90.00
_cell.angle_beta   90.00
_cell.angle_gamma   90.00
#
_symmetry.space_group_name_H-M   'P 1'
#
loop_
_entity.id
_entity.type
_entity.pdbx_description
1 polymer ?
#
loop_
_entity_poly.entity_id
_entity_poly.type
_entity_poly.pdbx_seq_one_letter_code
_entity_poly.pdbx_strand_id
1 'polypeptide(L)' 'WQISAEQVPWVPEPDPAKASKIEVRFIPEDSTTTTVELIHHDFDRHGKSGPDMHAAMNSEQGWSHLLKCYAEVVK' A
#
# COMPACT_ATOMS: atom_id res chain seq x y z
N TRP A 1 -0.39 6.94 11.20
CA TRP A 1 -1.25 8.00 10.66
C TRP A 1 -1.90 7.43 9.43
N GLN A 2 -3.21 7.63 9.25
CA GLN A 2 -3.92 7.18 8.06
C GLN A 2 -5.10 8.11 7.79
N ILE A 3 -5.74 7.90 6.65
CA ILE A 3 -6.88 8.67 6.18
C ILE A 3 -8.07 7.71 6.08
N SER A 4 -9.24 8.12 6.56
CA SER A 4 -10.45 7.30 6.51
C SER A 4 -10.87 7.00 5.07
N ALA A 5 -11.07 5.72 4.75
CA ALA A 5 -11.62 5.26 3.48
C ALA A 5 -13.15 5.33 3.39
N GLU A 6 -13.83 5.69 4.47
CA GLU A 6 -15.30 5.69 4.54
C GLU A 6 -15.91 7.06 4.30
N GLN A 7 -15.11 8.13 4.26
CA GLN A 7 -15.60 9.52 4.22
C GLN A 7 -14.99 10.33 3.07
N VAL A 8 -15.84 11.12 2.41
CA VAL A 8 -15.44 12.11 1.41
C VAL A 8 -15.97 13.49 1.86
N PRO A 9 -15.11 14.52 2.01
CA PRO A 9 -13.68 14.50 1.76
C PRO A 9 -12.93 13.62 2.75
N TRP A 10 -11.77 13.13 2.30
CA TRP A 10 -10.82 12.36 3.09
C TRP A 10 -10.48 13.08 4.41
N VAL A 11 -10.67 12.40 5.55
CA VAL A 11 -10.36 12.94 6.88
C VAL A 11 -9.27 12.11 7.59
N PRO A 12 -8.48 12.70 8.50
CA PRO A 12 -7.55 11.95 9.33
C PRO A 12 -8.27 10.89 10.17
N GLU A 13 -7.74 9.67 10.21
CA GLU A 13 -8.18 8.61 11.12
C GLU A 13 -7.04 8.34 12.13
N PRO A 14 -7.17 8.84 13.38
CA PRO A 14 -6.10 8.75 14.37
C PRO A 14 -6.04 7.41 15.09
N ASP A 15 -7.09 6.58 15.04
CA ASP A 15 -7.12 5.27 15.70
C ASP A 15 -6.17 4.28 14.99
N PRO A 16 -5.07 3.85 15.64
CA PRO A 16 -4.15 2.89 15.04
C PRO A 16 -4.79 1.52 14.79
N ALA A 17 -5.83 1.16 15.54
CA ALA A 17 -6.51 -0.13 15.37
C ALA A 17 -7.32 -0.21 14.07
N LYS A 18 -7.59 0.93 13.42
CA LYS A 18 -8.23 0.99 12.11
C LYS A 18 -7.22 1.03 10.96
N ALA A 19 -5.92 1.04 11.25
CA ALA A 19 -4.90 1.18 10.23
C ALA A 19 -4.55 -0.15 9.56
N SER A 20 -4.55 -0.16 8.24
CA SER A 20 -3.87 -1.20 7.48
C SER A 20 -2.35 -1.05 7.58
N LYS A 21 -1.62 -2.10 7.22
CA LYS A 21 -0.16 -2.13 7.30
C LYS A 21 0.44 -2.45 5.94
N ILE A 22 1.55 -1.80 5.63
CA ILE A 22 2.36 -2.13 4.46
C ILE A 22 3.71 -2.63 4.98
N GLU A 23 4.05 -3.87 4.65
CA GLU A 23 5.38 -4.42 4.84
C GLU A 23 6.13 -4.33 3.52
N VAL A 24 7.36 -3.81 3.57
CA VAL A 24 8.25 -3.74 2.40
C VAL A 24 9.58 -4.41 2.77
N ARG A 25 9.99 -5.39 1.97
CA ARG A 25 11.24 -6.12 2.15
C ARG A 25 12.13 -5.87 0.94
N PHE A 26 13.39 -5.51 1.21
CA PHE A 26 14.43 -5.36 0.21
C PHE A 26 15.35 -6.57 0.29
N ILE A 27 15.39 -7.37 -0.76
CA ILE A 27 16.11 -8.64 -0.80
C ILE A 27 17.20 -8.50 -1.88
N PRO A 28 18.49 -8.54 -1.52
CA PRO A 28 19.54 -8.48 -2.52
C PRO A 28 19.52 -9.76 -3.37
N GLU A 29 19.44 -9.61 -4.70
CA GLU A 29 19.60 -10.72 -5.65
C GLU A 29 21.07 -10.85 -6.05
N ASP A 30 21.73 -9.72 -6.31
CA ASP A 30 23.15 -9.62 -6.62
C ASP A 30 23.72 -8.24 -6.19
N SER A 31 24.93 -7.90 -6.62
CA SER A 31 25.60 -6.63 -6.26
C SER A 31 24.94 -5.36 -6.82
N THR A 32 24.04 -5.50 -7.79
CA THR A 32 23.39 -4.43 -8.55
C THR A 32 21.87 -4.54 -8.59
N THR A 33 21.32 -5.68 -8.19
CA THR A 33 19.87 -5.98 -8.27
C THR A 33 19.29 -6.26 -6.89
N THR A 34 18.15 -5.66 -6.58
CA THR A 34 17.40 -5.88 -5.33
C THR A 34 15.93 -6.13 -5.66
N THR A 35 15.38 -7.26 -5.20
CA THR A 35 13.93 -7.50 -5.21
C THR A 35 13.26 -6.64 -4.14
N VAL A 36 12.19 -5.96 -4.50
CA VAL A 36 11.32 -5.26 -3.54
C VAL A 36 10.01 -6.03 -3.42
N GLU A 37 9.80 -6.71 -2.30
CA GLU A 37 8.53 -7.36 -1.98
C GLU A 37 7.67 -6.41 -1.15
N LEU A 38 6.40 -6.25 -1.53
CA LEU A 38 5.43 -5.43 -0.82
C LEU A 38 4.20 -6.27 -0.47
N ILE A 39 3.80 -6.23 0.80
CA ILE A 39 2.56 -6.84 1.28
C ILE A 39 1.72 -5.77 1.97
N HIS A 40 0.45 -5.67 1.58
CA HIS A 40 -0.53 -4.80 2.23
C HIS A 40 -1.50 -5.68 3.03
N HIS A 41 -1.47 -5.56 4.36
CA HIS A 41 -2.27 -6.34 5.30
C HIS A 41 -3.48 -5.55 5.82
N ASP A 42 -4.40 -6.28 6.45
CA ASP A 42 -5.44 -5.73 7.33
C ASP A 42 -6.42 -4.77 6.64
N PHE A 43 -6.83 -5.06 5.39
CA PHE A 43 -7.82 -4.26 4.67
C PHE A 43 -9.19 -4.23 5.36
N ASP A 44 -9.53 -5.27 6.12
CA ASP A 44 -10.76 -5.38 6.89
C ASP A 44 -10.90 -4.29 7.98
N ARG A 45 -9.77 -3.72 8.43
CA ARG A 45 -9.77 -2.59 9.39
C ARG A 45 -10.37 -1.31 8.83
N HIS A 46 -10.49 -1.20 7.50
CA HIS A 46 -11.16 -0.09 6.81
C HIS A 46 -12.68 -0.25 6.72
N GLY A 47 -13.25 -1.23 7.43
CA GLY A 47 -14.69 -1.44 7.47
C GLY A 47 -15.27 -1.71 6.10
N LYS A 48 -16.34 -1.00 5.73
CA LYS A 48 -17.06 -1.27 4.47
C LYS A 48 -16.25 -0.89 3.23
N SER A 49 -15.28 0.01 3.38
CA SER A 49 -14.43 0.48 2.28
C SER A 49 -13.19 -0.39 2.04
N GLY A 50 -12.91 -1.36 2.93
CA GLY A 50 -11.75 -2.25 2.81
C GLY A 50 -11.66 -3.01 1.48
N PRO A 51 -12.74 -3.67 1.02
CA PRO A 51 -12.75 -4.37 -0.26
C PRO A 51 -12.48 -3.47 -1.46
N ASP A 52 -13.04 -2.25 -1.47
CA ASP A 52 -12.83 -1.28 -2.55
C ASP A 52 -11.39 -0.78 -2.57
N MET A 53 -10.79 -0.54 -1.40
CA MET A 53 -9.37 -0.19 -1.29
C MET A 53 -8.47 -1.33 -1.80
N HIS A 54 -8.76 -2.57 -1.41
CA HIS A 54 -8.03 -3.73 -1.89
C HIS A 54 -8.11 -3.84 -3.42
N ALA A 55 -9.31 -3.71 -3.99
CA ALA A 55 -9.51 -3.73 -5.44
C ALA A 55 -8.76 -2.60 -6.15
N ALA A 56 -8.79 -1.37 -5.60
CA ALA A 56 -8.06 -0.24 -6.15
C ALA A 56 -6.54 -0.47 -6.14
N MET A 57 -6.00 -0.99 -5.03
CA MET A 57 -4.57 -1.30 -4.90
C MET A 57 -4.13 -2.50 -5.75
N ASN A 58 -5.05 -3.40 -6.10
CA ASN A 58 -4.81 -4.51 -7.02
C ASN A 58 -5.08 -4.16 -8.50
N SER A 59 -5.50 -2.92 -8.78
CA SER A 59 -5.71 -2.43 -10.15
C SER A 59 -4.39 -2.07 -10.84
N GLU A 60 -4.43 -1.81 -12.14
CA GLU A 60 -3.27 -1.34 -12.90
C GLU A 60 -2.65 -0.06 -12.33
N GLN A 61 -3.44 0.81 -11.69
CA GLN A 61 -2.95 2.06 -11.07
C GLN A 61 -2.57 1.89 -9.59
N GLY A 62 -2.64 0.66 -9.07
CA GLY A 62 -2.34 0.33 -7.68
C GLY A 62 -0.85 0.04 -7.43
N TRP A 63 -0.56 -0.96 -6.60
CA TRP A 63 0.80 -1.26 -6.16
C TRP A 63 1.78 -1.54 -7.31
N SER A 64 1.33 -2.27 -8.33
CA SER A 64 2.16 -2.60 -9.48
C SER A 64 2.67 -1.36 -10.22
N HIS A 65 1.83 -0.33 -10.37
CA HIS A 65 2.25 0.93 -10.99
C HIS A 65 3.21 1.72 -10.08
N LEU A 66 2.91 1.81 -8.79
CA LEU A 66 3.76 2.53 -7.84
C LEU A 66 5.16 1.92 -7.73
N LEU A 67 5.28 0.59 -7.68
CA LEU A 67 6.56 -0.11 -7.67
C LEU A 67 7.34 0.11 -8.98
N LYS A 68 6.65 0.16 -10.12
CA LYS A 68 7.28 0.51 -11.40
C LYS A 68 7.83 1.93 -11.40
N CYS A 69 7.05 2.92 -10.96
CA CYS A 69 7.51 4.30 -10.86
C CYS A 69 8.70 4.44 -9.89
N TYR A 70 8.69 3.70 -8.78
CA TYR A 70 9.83 3.65 -7.87
C TYR A 70 11.09 3.12 -8.57
N ALA A 71 10.99 2.00 -9.29
CA ALA A 71 12.12 1.42 -10.03
C ALA A 71 12.67 2.36 -11.13
N GLU A 72 11.85 3.24 -11.71
CA GLU A 72 12.28 4.20 -12.72
C GLU A 72 13.13 5.34 -12.15
N VAL A 73 12.98 5.68 -10.87
CA VAL A 73 13.69 6.82 -10.25
C VAL A 73 14.91 6.41 -9.40
N VAL A 74 14.92 5.17 -8.90
CA VAL A 74 16.04 4.64 -8.12
C VAL A 74 17.13 4.13 -9.07
N LYS A 75 18.38 4.51 -8.77
CA LYS A 75 19.58 4.20 -9.57
C LYS A 75 20.54 3.33 -8.78
#